data_AF-A0A842U3E8-F1
#
_entry.id   AF-A0A842U3E8-F1
#
_cell.length_a   1.000
_cell.length_b   1.000
_cell.length_c   1.000
_cell.angle_alpha   90.00
_cell.angle_beta   90.00
_cell.angle_gamma   90.00
#
_symmetry.space_group_name_H-M   'P 1'
#
loop_
_entity.id
_entity.type
_entity.pdbx_description
1 polymer ?
#
loop_
_entity_poly.entity_id
_entity_poly.type
_entity_poly.pdbx_seq_one_letter_code
_entity_poly.pdbx_strand_id
1 'polypeptide(L)'
;MEVLELKPIKNKKICAYIAKKNKDDFHDFDIVKLEDFIKSKAINFVTVDFNVNMKDFRESDLSKMLDKLNIKYFQVDIPEYALGYLYEEIIEKEELLNELFEEYETMEEKESYKGESLKNWIDMLREEIQSKEIFISLKLRPQWIVKKMTELTKSFEQEEVAFLHLVQADICEDICVQITDQLRDLRVKVVQYTKKHNIINIEF
;
A
#
# COMPACT_ATOMS: atom_id res chain seq x y z
N MET A 1 6.90 13.90 -14.46
CA MET A 1 6.24 12.86 -13.63
C MET A 1 5.03 12.25 -14.36
N GLU A 2 5.17 11.91 -15.66
CA GLU A 2 4.12 11.23 -16.47
C GLU A 2 3.99 9.72 -16.14
N VAL A 3 4.96 9.17 -15.42
CA VAL A 3 5.14 7.72 -15.23
C VAL A 3 4.05 7.08 -14.35
N LEU A 4 3.26 7.86 -13.61
CA LEU A 4 2.20 7.34 -12.72
C LEU A 4 0.77 7.63 -13.17
N GLU A 5 0.59 8.11 -14.41
CA GLU A 5 -0.76 8.39 -14.91
C GLU A 5 -1.62 7.10 -14.97
N LEU A 6 -2.73 7.11 -14.24
CA LEU A 6 -3.70 6.01 -14.23
C LEU A 6 -4.75 6.23 -15.31
N LYS A 7 -4.93 5.25 -16.20
CA LYS A 7 -5.94 5.29 -17.28
C LYS A 7 -6.84 4.06 -17.23
N PRO A 8 -8.16 4.21 -17.42
CA PRO A 8 -9.06 3.08 -17.48
C PRO A 8 -8.63 2.07 -18.55
N ILE A 9 -8.76 0.79 -18.25
CA ILE A 9 -8.47 -0.26 -19.21
C ILE A 9 -9.68 -0.43 -20.12
N LYS A 10 -9.51 -0.18 -21.42
CA LYS A 10 -10.57 -0.34 -22.40
C LYS A 10 -10.81 -1.83 -22.69
N ASN A 11 -12.05 -2.18 -23.02
CA ASN A 11 -12.47 -3.50 -23.49
C ASN A 11 -12.22 -4.65 -22.49
N LYS A 12 -12.16 -4.36 -21.19
CA LYS A 12 -12.13 -5.37 -20.14
C LYS A 12 -13.13 -5.06 -19.04
N LYS A 13 -13.77 -6.09 -18.50
CA LYS A 13 -14.53 -6.02 -17.25
C LYS A 13 -13.63 -6.51 -16.13
N ILE A 14 -13.36 -5.64 -15.16
CA ILE A 14 -12.40 -5.92 -14.10
C ILE A 14 -13.13 -5.95 -12.76
N CYS A 15 -12.89 -7.00 -11.98
CA CYS A 15 -13.41 -7.15 -10.62
C CYS A 15 -12.25 -7.31 -9.63
N ALA A 16 -12.06 -6.32 -8.76
CA ALA A 16 -11.08 -6.35 -7.69
C ALA A 16 -11.76 -6.77 -6.38
N TYR A 17 -11.27 -7.83 -5.76
CA TYR A 17 -11.62 -8.22 -4.40
C TYR A 17 -10.50 -7.73 -3.48
N ILE A 18 -10.83 -6.90 -2.50
CA ILE A 18 -9.83 -6.32 -1.60
C ILE A 18 -10.09 -6.81 -0.18
N ALA A 19 -9.08 -7.39 0.45
CA ALA A 19 -9.17 -7.87 1.82
C ALA A 19 -8.02 -7.34 2.68
N LYS A 20 -8.35 -6.78 3.85
CA LYS A 20 -7.36 -6.34 4.84
C LYS A 20 -6.90 -7.52 5.70
N LYS A 21 -5.60 -7.63 5.96
CA LYS A 21 -5.00 -8.67 6.84
C LYS A 21 -3.88 -8.10 7.70
N ASN A 22 -3.80 -8.51 8.97
CA ASN A 22 -2.64 -8.15 9.79
C ASN A 22 -1.42 -8.99 9.38
N LYS A 23 -0.22 -8.45 9.65
CA LYS A 23 1.05 -9.08 9.29
C LYS A 23 1.26 -10.46 9.94
N ASP A 24 0.62 -10.71 11.08
CA ASP A 24 0.79 -11.95 11.84
C ASP A 24 -0.28 -13.02 11.53
N ASP A 25 -1.32 -12.66 10.76
CA ASP A 25 -2.48 -13.53 10.48
C ASP A 25 -2.27 -14.47 9.27
N PHE A 26 -1.06 -14.53 8.68
CA PHE A 26 -0.81 -15.33 7.47
C PHE A 26 -0.74 -16.83 7.74
N HIS A 27 -0.45 -17.22 8.97
CA HIS A 27 -0.45 -18.63 9.39
C HIS A 27 -1.85 -19.13 9.79
N ASP A 28 -2.81 -18.22 9.99
CA ASP A 28 -4.16 -18.52 10.47
C ASP A 28 -5.23 -18.25 9.39
N PHE A 29 -4.87 -18.50 8.13
CA PHE A 29 -5.86 -18.57 7.07
C PHE A 29 -6.68 -19.85 7.22
N ASP A 30 -8.00 -19.72 7.20
CA ASP A 30 -8.85 -20.82 6.74
C ASP A 30 -8.60 -20.98 5.22
N ILE A 31 -7.52 -21.70 4.90
CA ILE A 31 -7.03 -21.91 3.55
C ILE A 31 -8.10 -22.60 2.70
N VAL A 32 -8.95 -23.44 3.30
CA VAL A 32 -10.04 -24.13 2.61
C VAL A 32 -11.07 -23.13 2.11
N LYS A 33 -11.55 -22.25 3.01
CA LYS A 33 -12.47 -21.17 2.64
C LYS A 33 -11.89 -20.23 1.58
N LEU A 34 -10.62 -19.89 1.68
CA LEU A 34 -9.96 -19.05 0.67
C LEU A 34 -9.84 -19.77 -0.68
N GLU A 35 -9.50 -21.06 -0.68
CA GLU A 35 -9.44 -21.90 -1.89
C GLU A 35 -10.81 -21.92 -2.60
N ASP A 36 -11.90 -22.10 -1.85
CA ASP A 36 -13.27 -22.09 -2.38
C ASP A 36 -13.66 -20.70 -2.92
N PHE A 37 -13.27 -19.63 -2.21
CA PHE A 37 -13.45 -18.27 -2.68
C PHE A 37 -12.76 -18.02 -4.03
N ILE A 38 -11.48 -18.37 -4.12
CA ILE A 38 -10.66 -18.16 -5.33
C ILE A 38 -11.28 -18.88 -6.54
N LYS A 39 -11.73 -20.12 -6.35
CA LYS A 39 -12.42 -20.89 -7.39
C LYS A 39 -13.76 -20.26 -7.76
N SER A 40 -14.61 -19.95 -6.78
CA SER A 40 -15.97 -19.44 -7.02
C SER A 40 -15.99 -18.08 -7.72
N LYS A 41 -14.99 -17.23 -7.47
CA LYS A 41 -14.88 -15.90 -8.09
C LYS A 41 -14.02 -15.89 -9.36
N ALA A 42 -13.54 -17.05 -9.81
CA ALA A 42 -12.67 -17.20 -10.98
C ALA A 42 -11.48 -16.22 -10.94
N ILE A 43 -10.81 -16.12 -9.79
CA ILE A 43 -9.67 -15.22 -9.59
C ILE A 43 -8.55 -15.61 -10.55
N ASN A 44 -8.04 -14.65 -11.33
CA ASN A 44 -6.95 -14.85 -12.29
C ASN A 44 -5.57 -14.70 -11.67
N PHE A 45 -5.44 -13.79 -10.69
CA PHE A 45 -4.20 -13.57 -9.96
C PHE A 45 -4.45 -12.95 -8.59
N VAL A 46 -3.44 -13.04 -7.73
CA VAL A 46 -3.41 -12.42 -6.41
C VAL A 46 -2.32 -11.36 -6.37
N THR A 47 -2.57 -10.28 -5.64
CA THR A 47 -1.57 -9.26 -5.34
C THR A 47 -1.47 -9.05 -3.84
N VAL A 48 -0.27 -8.77 -3.37
CA VAL A 48 0.04 -8.53 -1.96
C VAL A 48 0.89 -7.27 -1.83
N ASP A 49 0.55 -6.36 -0.91
CA ASP A 49 1.35 -5.14 -0.63
C ASP A 49 2.16 -5.25 0.67
N PHE A 50 2.46 -6.49 1.08
CA PHE A 50 3.13 -6.74 2.34
C PHE A 50 4.61 -6.36 2.27
N ASN A 51 5.12 -5.87 3.40
CA ASN A 51 6.55 -5.76 3.64
C ASN A 51 7.10 -7.10 4.19
N VAL A 52 6.98 -8.16 3.38
CA VAL A 52 7.61 -9.47 3.65
C VAL A 52 8.61 -9.82 2.58
N ASN A 53 9.64 -10.55 3.01
CA ASN A 53 10.57 -11.21 2.10
C ASN A 53 9.81 -12.26 1.28
N MET A 54 9.86 -12.15 -0.05
CA MET A 54 9.18 -13.08 -0.95
C MET A 54 9.70 -14.52 -0.84
N LYS A 55 10.91 -14.74 -0.31
CA LYS A 55 11.40 -16.08 0.02
C LYS A 55 10.56 -16.71 1.14
N ASP A 56 10.35 -15.97 2.22
CA ASP A 56 9.57 -16.42 3.37
C ASP A 56 8.09 -16.59 2.98
N PHE A 57 7.57 -15.66 2.17
CA PHE A 57 6.19 -15.76 1.66
C PHE A 57 5.95 -17.03 0.85
N ARG A 58 6.93 -17.48 0.05
CA ARG A 58 6.83 -18.71 -0.75
C ARG A 58 6.70 -19.98 0.10
N GLU A 59 7.14 -19.94 1.35
CA GLU A 59 7.02 -21.06 2.28
C GLU A 59 5.67 -21.08 3.01
N SER A 60 4.86 -20.01 2.89
CA SER A 60 3.54 -19.90 3.51
C SER A 60 2.51 -20.87 2.89
N ASP A 61 1.51 -21.22 3.69
CA ASP A 61 0.41 -22.08 3.22
C ASP A 61 -0.47 -21.39 2.17
N LEU A 62 -0.55 -20.06 2.21
CA LEU A 62 -1.17 -19.24 1.17
C LEU A 62 -0.46 -19.44 -0.18
N SER A 63 0.87 -19.32 -0.22
CA SER A 63 1.63 -19.53 -1.47
C SER A 63 1.43 -20.94 -2.01
N LYS A 64 1.57 -21.96 -1.14
CA LYS A 64 1.39 -23.36 -1.54
C LYS A 64 0.00 -23.65 -2.11
N MET A 65 -1.04 -23.07 -1.52
CA MET A 65 -2.42 -23.19 -2.03
C MET A 65 -2.56 -22.51 -3.39
N LEU A 66 -2.04 -21.30 -3.56
CA LEU A 66 -2.08 -20.60 -4.85
C LEU A 66 -1.33 -21.37 -5.94
N ASP A 67 -0.16 -21.92 -5.62
CA ASP A 67 0.63 -22.77 -6.52
C ASP A 67 -0.15 -24.03 -6.93
N LYS A 68 -0.82 -24.70 -5.99
CA LYS A 68 -1.70 -25.85 -6.25
C LYS A 68 -2.86 -25.50 -7.18
N LEU A 69 -3.41 -24.28 -7.07
CA LEU A 69 -4.47 -23.77 -7.94
C LEU A 69 -3.95 -23.19 -9.26
N ASN A 70 -2.63 -23.15 -9.47
CA ASN A 70 -1.98 -22.50 -10.59
C ASN A 70 -2.35 -20.99 -10.71
N ILE A 71 -2.53 -20.33 -9.56
CA ILE A 71 -2.83 -18.90 -9.48
C ILE A 71 -1.53 -18.13 -9.24
N LYS A 72 -1.21 -17.22 -10.16
CA LYS A 72 -0.04 -16.35 -10.00
C LYS A 72 -0.29 -15.32 -8.90
N TYR A 73 0.75 -15.04 -8.13
CA TYR A 73 0.73 -13.98 -7.12
C TYR A 73 1.91 -13.03 -7.29
N PHE A 74 1.68 -11.76 -6.94
CA PHE A 74 2.65 -10.68 -7.15
C PHE A 74 2.72 -9.78 -5.91
N GLN A 75 3.95 -9.43 -5.51
CA GLN A 75 4.14 -8.32 -4.58
C GLN A 75 4.00 -7.00 -5.35
N VAL A 76 3.20 -6.09 -4.81
CA VAL A 76 2.94 -4.78 -5.37
C VAL A 76 3.27 -3.72 -4.32
N ASP A 77 4.44 -3.11 -4.43
CA ASP A 77 4.82 -1.95 -3.64
C ASP A 77 5.79 -1.07 -4.44
N ILE A 78 6.13 0.09 -3.89
CA ILE A 78 7.23 0.92 -4.41
C ILE A 78 8.54 0.14 -4.19
N PRO A 79 9.36 -0.05 -5.24
CA PRO A 79 10.66 -0.69 -5.09
C PRO A 79 11.55 0.05 -4.09
N GLU A 80 12.33 -0.69 -3.30
CA GLU A 80 13.20 -0.15 -2.26
C GLU A 80 14.16 0.94 -2.78
N TYR A 81 14.76 0.76 -3.96
CA TYR A 81 15.61 1.78 -4.56
C TYR A 81 14.87 3.10 -4.83
N ALA A 82 13.59 3.03 -5.21
CA ALA A 82 12.77 4.21 -5.49
C ALA A 82 12.31 4.87 -4.19
N LEU A 83 12.02 4.07 -3.15
CA LEU A 83 11.78 4.58 -1.80
C LEU A 83 13.01 5.34 -1.29
N GLY A 84 14.22 4.82 -1.49
CA GLY A 84 15.46 5.53 -1.12
C GLY A 84 15.51 6.96 -1.65
N TYR A 85 15.26 7.16 -2.95
CA TYR A 85 15.20 8.51 -3.55
C TYR A 85 14.03 9.36 -3.05
N LEU A 86 12.90 8.75 -2.72
CA LEU A 86 11.72 9.48 -2.21
C LEU A 86 11.93 9.95 -0.76
N TYR A 87 12.68 9.20 0.02
CA TYR A 87 12.96 9.50 1.43
C TYR A 87 14.26 10.29 1.63
N GLU A 88 15.15 10.37 0.65
CA GLU A 88 16.38 11.18 0.72
C GLU A 88 16.08 12.62 1.18
N GLU A 89 15.11 13.28 0.55
CA GLU A 89 14.72 14.65 0.90
C GLU A 89 14.01 14.79 2.26
N ILE A 90 13.50 13.69 2.82
CA ILE A 90 12.94 13.64 4.17
C ILE A 90 14.09 13.51 5.16
N ILE A 91 15.01 12.57 4.93
CA ILE A 91 16.18 12.32 5.77
C ILE A 91 17.03 13.60 5.91
N GLU A 92 17.31 14.29 4.81
CA GLU A 92 18.03 15.57 4.83
C GLU A 92 17.34 16.62 5.71
N LYS A 93 16.00 16.67 5.69
CA LYS A 93 15.23 17.59 6.54
C LYS A 93 15.20 17.16 7.98
N GLU A 94 15.16 15.86 8.26
CA GLU A 94 15.23 15.32 9.63
C GLU A 94 16.59 15.61 10.26
N GLU A 95 17.67 15.46 9.50
CA GLU A 95 19.03 15.83 9.92
C GLU A 95 19.10 17.32 10.27
N LEU A 96 18.64 18.20 9.37
CA LEU A 96 18.57 19.64 9.63
C LEU A 96 17.68 19.99 10.82
N LEU A 97 16.52 19.33 10.94
CA LEU A 97 15.60 19.54 12.05
C LEU A 97 16.27 19.21 13.39
N ASN A 98 17.05 18.12 13.44
CA ASN A 98 17.78 17.73 14.64
C ASN A 98 18.86 18.77 14.99
N GLU A 99 19.62 19.26 14.02
CA GLU A 99 20.61 20.32 14.24
C GLU A 99 19.97 21.59 14.81
N LEU A 100 18.86 22.06 14.21
CA LEU A 100 18.16 23.26 14.67
C LEU A 100 17.52 23.05 16.05
N PHE A 101 17.02 21.85 16.33
CA PHE A 101 16.47 21.51 17.63
C PHE A 101 17.54 21.50 18.72
N GLU A 102 18.72 20.97 18.45
CA GLU A 102 19.88 21.01 19.36
C GLU A 102 20.36 22.45 19.61
N GLU A 103 20.44 23.29 18.56
CA GLU A 103 20.75 24.72 18.74
C GLU A 103 19.69 25.40 19.62
N TYR A 104 18.41 25.17 19.34
CA TYR A 104 17.33 25.78 20.11
C TYR A 104 17.34 25.37 21.58
N GLU A 105 17.60 24.09 21.87
CA GLU A 105 17.64 23.59 23.24
C GLU A 105 18.82 24.12 24.05
N THR A 106 19.94 24.44 23.39
CA THR A 106 21.13 25.02 24.05
C THR A 106 21.08 26.54 24.18
N MET A 107 20.06 27.21 23.62
CA MET A 107 19.88 28.66 23.76
C MET A 107 19.33 29.07 25.14
N GLU A 108 19.96 30.06 25.76
CA GLU A 108 19.48 30.68 27.01
C GLU A 108 18.30 31.63 26.76
N GLU A 109 18.29 32.35 25.64
CA GLU A 109 17.29 33.37 25.31
C GLU A 109 16.26 32.87 24.29
N LYS A 110 15.48 31.84 24.65
CA LYS A 110 14.44 31.24 23.78
C LYS A 110 13.34 32.23 23.38
N GLU A 111 13.06 33.24 24.21
CA GLU A 111 12.06 34.29 23.96
C GLU A 111 12.64 35.49 23.17
N SER A 112 13.91 35.43 22.75
CA SER A 112 14.48 36.45 21.86
C SER A 112 13.90 36.30 20.45
N TYR A 113 14.02 37.37 19.63
CA TYR A 113 13.69 37.29 18.21
C TYR A 113 14.41 36.13 17.50
N LYS A 114 15.66 35.84 17.90
CA LYS A 114 16.42 34.69 17.37
C LYS A 114 15.78 33.36 17.79
N GLY A 115 15.40 33.23 19.06
CA GLY A 115 14.76 32.02 19.58
C GLY A 115 13.40 31.76 18.94
N GLU A 116 12.54 32.78 18.85
CA GLU A 116 11.25 32.69 18.16
C GLU A 116 11.41 32.35 16.67
N SER A 117 12.38 32.96 15.99
CA SER A 117 12.69 32.63 14.60
C SER A 117 13.08 31.16 14.47
N LEU A 118 14.01 30.66 15.29
CA LEU A 118 14.48 29.28 15.23
C LEU A 118 13.36 28.28 15.50
N LYS A 119 12.48 28.56 16.46
CA LYS A 119 11.28 27.77 16.72
C LYS A 119 10.36 27.70 15.50
N ASN A 120 10.12 28.83 14.82
CA ASN A 120 9.30 28.84 13.61
C ASN A 120 9.90 27.99 12.49
N TRP A 121 11.24 28.00 12.33
CA TRP A 121 11.92 27.12 11.36
C TRP A 121 11.75 25.64 11.72
N ILE A 122 11.89 25.28 12.99
CA ILE A 122 11.67 23.91 13.50
C ILE A 122 10.24 23.46 13.20
N ASP A 123 9.24 24.28 13.54
CA ASP A 123 7.83 23.95 13.33
C ASP A 123 7.50 23.81 11.84
N MET A 124 8.01 24.71 10.99
CA MET A 124 7.86 24.62 9.54
C MET A 124 8.48 23.34 8.97
N LEU A 125 9.70 22.99 9.37
CA LEU A 125 10.36 21.76 8.88
C LEU A 125 9.61 20.49 9.30
N ARG A 126 9.06 20.45 10.52
CA ARG A 126 8.21 19.35 10.98
C ARG A 126 6.97 19.19 10.11
N GLU A 127 6.29 20.29 9.79
CA GLU A 127 5.11 20.26 8.92
C GLU A 127 5.46 19.80 7.49
N GLU A 128 6.60 20.23 6.95
CA GLU A 128 7.08 19.81 5.63
C GLU A 128 7.41 18.31 5.57
N ILE A 129 8.14 17.80 6.58
CA ILE A 129 8.46 16.37 6.71
C ILE A 129 7.17 15.56 6.76
N GLN A 130 6.27 15.89 7.69
CA GLN A 130 5.01 15.19 7.88
C GLN A 130 4.16 15.20 6.59
N SER A 131 4.09 16.35 5.90
CA SER A 131 3.34 16.48 4.65
C SER A 131 3.90 15.58 3.54
N LYS A 132 5.22 15.45 3.45
CA LYS A 132 5.88 14.55 2.48
C LYS A 132 5.66 13.08 2.81
N GLU A 133 5.77 12.70 4.07
CA GLU A 133 5.49 11.33 4.52
C GLU A 133 4.04 10.92 4.21
N ILE A 134 3.09 11.80 4.52
CA ILE A 134 1.66 11.61 4.19
C ILE A 134 1.48 11.48 2.67
N PHE A 135 2.11 12.33 1.88
CA PHE A 135 2.04 12.25 0.42
C PHE A 135 2.57 10.90 -0.11
N ILE A 136 3.72 10.45 0.37
CA ILE A 136 4.30 9.17 -0.05
C ILE A 136 3.38 8.02 0.33
N SER A 137 2.92 7.98 1.57
CA SER A 137 2.12 6.89 2.13
C SER A 137 0.70 6.81 1.56
N LEU A 138 -0.01 7.95 1.48
CA LEU A 138 -1.44 7.98 1.16
C LEU A 138 -1.76 8.38 -0.28
N LYS A 139 -0.79 8.89 -1.05
CA LYS A 139 -1.00 9.26 -2.45
C LYS A 139 -0.12 8.46 -3.39
N LEU A 140 1.19 8.53 -3.21
CA LEU A 140 2.14 7.94 -4.16
C LEU A 140 2.12 6.40 -4.13
N ARG A 141 2.22 5.81 -2.94
CA ARG A 141 2.20 4.35 -2.74
C ARG A 141 0.92 3.69 -3.26
N PRO A 142 -0.30 4.12 -2.85
CA PRO A 142 -1.53 3.55 -3.41
C PRO A 142 -1.62 3.71 -4.93
N GLN A 143 -1.21 4.85 -5.49
CA GLN A 143 -1.17 5.07 -6.94
C GLN A 143 -0.23 4.08 -7.64
N TRP A 144 0.94 3.81 -7.05
CA TRP A 144 1.89 2.82 -7.55
C TRP A 144 1.30 1.41 -7.54
N ILE A 145 0.67 1.02 -6.42
CA ILE A 145 0.02 -0.27 -6.24
C ILE A 145 -1.07 -0.49 -7.30
N VAL A 146 -1.98 0.47 -7.46
CA VAL A 146 -3.06 0.42 -8.45
C VAL A 146 -2.51 0.37 -9.87
N LYS A 147 -1.45 1.14 -10.16
CA LYS A 147 -0.78 1.06 -11.45
C LYS A 147 -0.26 -0.35 -11.72
N LYS A 148 0.39 -0.98 -10.74
CA LYS A 148 0.89 -2.36 -10.90
C LYS A 148 -0.24 -3.37 -11.11
N MET A 149 -1.33 -3.27 -10.36
CA MET A 149 -2.51 -4.13 -10.59
C MET A 149 -3.09 -4.00 -11.98
N THR A 150 -3.20 -2.76 -12.48
CA THR A 150 -3.74 -2.49 -13.81
C THR A 150 -2.77 -2.93 -14.92
N GLU A 151 -1.46 -2.77 -14.74
CA GLU A 151 -0.43 -3.32 -15.63
C GLU A 151 -0.52 -4.86 -15.68
N LEU A 152 -0.64 -5.52 -14.52
CA LEU A 152 -0.84 -6.97 -14.44
C LEU A 152 -2.12 -7.39 -15.16
N THR A 153 -3.24 -6.71 -14.90
CA THR A 153 -4.52 -7.00 -15.55
C THR A 153 -4.47 -6.92 -17.08
N LYS A 154 -3.68 -5.99 -17.64
CA LYS A 154 -3.48 -5.87 -19.10
C LYS A 154 -2.74 -7.06 -19.69
N SER A 155 -1.92 -7.77 -18.90
CA SER A 155 -1.15 -8.93 -19.39
C SER A 155 -1.99 -10.20 -19.59
N PHE A 156 -3.22 -10.23 -19.05
CA PHE A 156 -4.17 -11.31 -19.27
C PHE A 156 -4.94 -11.08 -20.58
N GLU A 157 -5.23 -12.13 -21.35
CA GLU A 157 -5.95 -12.02 -22.63
C GLU A 157 -7.48 -11.96 -22.46
N GLN A 158 -7.99 -12.47 -21.34
CA GLN A 158 -9.42 -12.59 -21.05
C GLN A 158 -10.13 -11.21 -21.00
N GLU A 159 -11.34 -11.12 -21.54
CA GLU A 159 -12.16 -9.89 -21.43
C GLU A 159 -12.60 -9.62 -19.99
N GLU A 160 -12.88 -10.68 -19.22
CA GLU A 160 -13.24 -10.59 -17.81
C GLU A 160 -12.04 -11.01 -16.96
N VAL A 161 -11.59 -10.11 -16.09
CA VAL A 161 -10.45 -10.35 -15.18
C VAL A 161 -10.86 -10.06 -13.75
N ALA A 162 -10.72 -11.05 -12.89
CA ALA A 162 -10.91 -10.94 -11.46
C ALA A 162 -9.58 -11.10 -10.73
N PHE A 163 -9.30 -10.25 -9.75
CA PHE A 163 -8.11 -10.40 -8.91
C PHE A 163 -8.42 -10.18 -7.44
N LEU A 164 -7.64 -10.83 -6.59
CA LEU A 164 -7.66 -10.64 -5.14
C LEU A 164 -6.45 -9.79 -4.76
N HIS A 165 -6.69 -8.70 -4.04
CA HIS A 165 -5.64 -7.90 -3.42
C HIS A 165 -5.72 -8.08 -1.91
N LEU A 166 -4.62 -8.57 -1.33
CA LEU A 166 -4.45 -8.63 0.10
C LEU A 166 -3.64 -7.41 0.53
N VAL A 167 -4.30 -6.58 1.34
CA VAL A 167 -3.75 -5.34 1.88
C VAL A 167 -3.23 -5.62 3.29
N GLN A 168 -1.98 -5.27 3.56
CA GLN A 168 -1.47 -5.22 4.92
C GLN A 168 -2.29 -4.19 5.69
N ALA A 169 -2.85 -4.60 6.83
CA ALA A 169 -3.36 -3.67 7.81
C ALA A 169 -2.15 -2.89 8.35
N ASP A 170 -1.89 -1.75 7.73
CA ASP A 170 -0.98 -0.76 8.28
C ASP A 170 -1.66 0.01 9.41
N ILE A 171 -0.85 0.63 10.26
CA ILE A 171 -1.32 1.45 11.39
C ILE A 171 -2.19 2.63 10.87
N CYS A 172 -1.96 3.08 9.64
CA CYS A 172 -2.82 4.04 8.93
C CYS A 172 -3.97 3.34 8.22
N GLU A 173 -5.21 3.54 8.68
CA GLU A 173 -6.41 2.89 8.13
C GLU A 173 -6.78 3.30 6.67
N ASP A 174 -5.98 4.17 6.03
CA ASP A 174 -6.38 4.93 4.84
C ASP A 174 -5.87 4.38 3.49
N ILE A 175 -4.79 3.60 3.43
CA ILE A 175 -4.23 3.16 2.12
C ILE A 175 -5.23 2.31 1.32
N CYS A 176 -5.98 1.45 1.99
CA CYS A 176 -6.99 0.59 1.37
C CYS A 176 -8.14 1.40 0.75
N VAL A 177 -8.52 2.52 1.38
CA VAL A 177 -9.53 3.44 0.86
C VAL A 177 -9.00 4.09 -0.42
N GLN A 178 -7.76 4.60 -0.38
CA GLN A 178 -7.10 5.22 -1.53
C GLN A 178 -6.99 4.26 -2.73
N ILE A 179 -6.55 3.01 -2.51
CA ILE A 179 -6.48 1.98 -3.55
C ILE A 179 -7.87 1.73 -4.15
N THR A 180 -8.89 1.64 -3.30
CA THR A 180 -10.26 1.33 -3.72
C THR A 180 -10.86 2.43 -4.57
N ASP A 181 -10.72 3.68 -4.13
CA ASP A 181 -11.28 4.83 -4.83
C ASP A 181 -10.60 5.02 -6.18
N GLN A 182 -9.27 4.90 -6.23
CA GLN A 182 -8.52 4.93 -7.49
C GLN A 182 -8.93 3.79 -8.44
N LEU A 183 -9.18 2.57 -7.95
CA LEU A 183 -9.69 1.48 -8.78
C LEU A 183 -11.10 1.77 -9.33
N ARG A 184 -11.99 2.35 -8.50
CA ARG A 184 -13.34 2.75 -8.93
C ARG A 184 -13.30 3.84 -10.00
N ASP A 185 -12.41 4.82 -9.87
CA ASP A 185 -12.20 5.87 -10.88
C ASP A 185 -11.74 5.28 -12.22
N LEU A 186 -11.04 4.14 -12.18
CA LEU A 186 -10.64 3.38 -13.36
C LEU A 186 -11.72 2.42 -13.89
N ARG A 187 -12.95 2.51 -13.37
CA ARG A 187 -14.10 1.67 -13.70
C ARG A 187 -13.91 0.19 -13.36
N VAL A 188 -13.05 -0.10 -12.38
CA VAL A 188 -12.94 -1.45 -11.81
C VAL A 188 -14.07 -1.63 -10.80
N LYS A 189 -14.78 -2.76 -10.88
CA LYS A 189 -15.74 -3.14 -9.84
C LYS A 189 -14.95 -3.58 -8.61
N VAL A 190 -15.11 -2.90 -7.49
CA VAL A 190 -14.41 -3.23 -6.25
C VAL A 190 -15.36 -3.84 -5.21
N VAL A 191 -14.97 -4.98 -4.66
CA VAL A 191 -15.64 -5.65 -3.53
C VAL A 191 -14.66 -5.68 -2.36
N GLN A 192 -14.97 -4.94 -1.28
CA GLN A 192 -14.12 -4.82 -0.10
C GLN A 192 -14.59 -5.72 1.04
N TYR A 193 -13.64 -6.37 1.73
CA TYR A 193 -13.85 -7.12 2.96
C TYR A 193 -13.05 -6.43 4.10
N THR A 194 -13.75 -5.73 5.00
CA THR A 194 -13.19 -4.98 6.15
C THR A 194 -13.42 -5.71 7.47
N LYS A 195 -12.75 -5.39 8.60
CA LYS A 195 -12.86 -6.10 9.91
C LYS A 195 -14.27 -6.43 10.44
N LYS A 196 -15.35 -5.73 10.04
CA LYS A 196 -16.75 -6.16 10.33
C LYS A 196 -17.19 -7.40 9.53
N HIS A 197 -16.45 -7.67 8.46
CA HIS A 197 -16.46 -8.79 7.53
C HIS A 197 -15.02 -9.34 7.51
N ASN A 198 -14.54 -9.79 8.68
CA ASN A 198 -13.35 -10.63 8.74
C ASN A 198 -13.47 -11.71 7.65
N ILE A 199 -12.37 -12.16 7.06
CA ILE A 199 -12.36 -13.36 6.20
C ILE A 199 -12.95 -14.59 6.94
N ILE A 200 -13.05 -14.50 8.27
CA ILE A 200 -13.73 -15.43 9.18
C ILE A 200 -15.28 -15.36 9.07
N ASN A 201 -15.87 -14.21 8.67
CA ASN A 201 -17.31 -13.92 8.53
C ASN A 201 -17.70 -13.54 7.09
N ILE A 202 -17.06 -14.12 6.09
CA ILE A 202 -17.79 -14.38 4.85
C ILE A 202 -18.74 -15.52 5.21
N GLU A 203 -20.06 -15.34 5.10
CA GLU A 203 -20.92 -16.51 4.90
C GLU A 203 -20.37 -17.22 3.65
N PHE A 204 -19.76 -18.37 3.89
CA PHE A 204 -19.54 -19.38 2.88
C PHE A 204 -20.79 -20.26 2.84
#